data_AF-A0A8T3E3J7-F1
#
_entry.id   AF-A0A8T3E3J7-F1
#
_cell.length_a   1.000
_cell.length_b   1.000
_cell.length_c   1.000
_cell.angle_alpha   90.00
_cell.angle_beta   90.00
_cell.angle_gamma   90.00
#
_symmetry.space_group_name_H-M   'P 1'
#
loop_
_entity.id
_entity.type
_entity.pdbx_description
1 polymer ?
#
loop_
_entity_poly.entity_id
_entity_poly.type
_entity_poly.pdbx_seq_one_letter_code
_entity_poly.pdbx_strand_id
1 'polypeptide(L)'
;MSEKKMSSSRKHHLKSLMLSIAKGLLEAEEAEAKEERKRYMEEHCPPLSMPGSMQELQDLCRKLHQRIDVVDDERYDMASKVGKCDKEIEDLKIKVQDLKGKFQKPVLRKVRMSADAMLKALLGSKHKVNMDLRANLKQVKKEVKEEDKDAVGDWRKNIEDKAGMDGRKKMFESEA
;
A
#
# COMPACT_ATOMS: atom_id res chain seq x y z
N MET A 1 -32.04 37.49 -1.93
CA MET A 1 -30.83 37.23 -2.76
C MET A 1 -30.18 35.95 -2.23
N SER A 2 -30.56 34.78 -2.75
CA SER A 2 -29.96 33.51 -2.30
C SER A 2 -28.74 33.23 -3.17
N GLU A 3 -27.55 33.63 -2.71
CA GLU A 3 -26.30 33.29 -3.39
C GLU A 3 -26.22 31.76 -3.56
N LYS A 4 -26.14 31.31 -4.81
CA LYS A 4 -25.97 29.89 -5.15
C LYS A 4 -24.64 29.42 -4.59
N LYS A 5 -24.67 28.74 -3.43
CA LYS A 5 -23.51 28.06 -2.85
C LYS A 5 -22.88 27.16 -3.91
N MET A 6 -21.55 27.20 -4.03
CA MET A 6 -20.78 26.38 -4.97
C MET A 6 -21.21 24.91 -4.93
N SER A 7 -21.29 24.27 -6.09
CA SER A 7 -21.68 22.85 -6.20
C SER A 7 -20.74 21.96 -5.39
N SER A 8 -21.29 20.88 -4.81
CA SER A 8 -20.50 19.92 -4.03
C SER A 8 -19.35 19.32 -4.84
N SER A 9 -19.60 19.03 -6.13
CA SER A 9 -18.59 18.52 -7.07
C SER A 9 -17.41 19.48 -7.19
N ARG A 10 -17.66 20.79 -7.38
CA ARG A 10 -16.57 21.78 -7.47
C ARG A 10 -15.79 21.89 -6.17
N LYS A 11 -16.46 21.86 -5.00
CA LYS A 11 -15.77 21.87 -3.70
C LYS A 11 -14.87 20.65 -3.52
N HIS A 12 -15.33 19.47 -3.91
CA HIS A 12 -14.54 18.25 -3.79
C HIS A 12 -13.33 18.26 -4.73
N HIS A 13 -13.54 18.70 -5.98
CA HIS A 13 -12.44 18.88 -6.94
C HIS A 13 -11.39 19.86 -6.42
N LEU A 14 -11.80 21.01 -5.87
CA LEU A 14 -10.86 21.97 -5.26
C LEU A 14 -10.09 21.37 -4.08
N LYS A 15 -10.76 20.63 -3.19
CA LYS A 15 -10.08 19.93 -2.08
C LYS A 15 -9.05 18.92 -2.60
N SER A 16 -9.40 18.16 -3.65
CA SER A 16 -8.49 17.20 -4.27
C SER A 16 -7.26 17.89 -4.86
N LEU A 17 -7.45 19.01 -5.57
CA LEU A 17 -6.35 19.82 -6.09
C LEU A 17 -5.45 20.36 -4.98
N MET A 18 -6.04 20.90 -3.90
CA MET A 18 -5.27 21.39 -2.75
C MET A 18 -4.42 20.29 -2.12
N LEU A 19 -4.97 19.08 -1.93
CA LEU A 19 -4.22 17.93 -1.41
C LEU A 19 -3.12 17.48 -2.36
N SER A 20 -3.37 17.50 -3.67
CA SER A 20 -2.36 17.16 -4.69
C SER A 20 -1.19 18.15 -4.67
N ILE A 21 -1.48 19.44 -4.54
CA ILE A 21 -0.44 20.48 -4.43
C ILE A 21 0.32 20.34 -3.11
N ALA A 22 -0.39 20.13 -2.00
CA ALA A 22 0.23 19.95 -0.69
C ALA A 22 1.18 18.74 -0.67
N LYS A 23 0.82 17.64 -1.35
CA LYS A 23 1.71 16.48 -1.53
C LYS A 23 3.00 16.85 -2.25
N GLY A 24 2.89 17.60 -3.36
CA GLY A 24 4.07 18.06 -4.10
C GLY A 24 4.96 18.98 -3.28
N LEU A 25 4.39 19.86 -2.46
CA LEU A 25 5.15 20.74 -1.56
C LEU A 25 5.89 19.94 -0.47
N LEU A 26 5.25 18.92 0.12
CA LEU A 26 5.89 18.04 1.09
C LEU A 26 7.05 17.24 0.46
N GLU A 27 6.88 16.76 -0.76
CA GLU A 27 7.96 16.06 -1.48
C GLU A 27 9.14 16.99 -1.81
N ALA A 28 8.86 18.25 -2.16
CA ALA A 28 9.89 19.27 -2.38
C ALA A 28 10.63 19.63 -1.09
N GLU A 29 9.92 19.85 0.02
CA GLU A 29 10.51 20.10 1.34
C GLU A 29 11.38 18.93 1.80
N GLU A 30 10.94 17.68 1.59
CA GLU A 30 11.74 16.50 1.93
C GLU A 30 13.03 16.42 1.11
N ALA A 31 12.98 16.80 -0.17
CA ALA A 31 14.16 16.85 -1.03
C ALA A 31 15.14 17.94 -0.55
N GLU A 32 14.65 19.15 -0.27
CA GLU A 32 15.45 20.26 0.25
C GLU A 32 16.10 19.92 1.60
N ALA A 33 15.36 19.31 2.52
CA ALA A 33 15.87 18.87 3.82
C ALA A 33 17.01 17.83 3.67
N LYS A 34 16.91 16.93 2.68
CA LYS A 34 17.98 15.97 2.38
C LYS A 34 19.23 16.65 1.83
N GLU A 35 19.07 17.64 0.97
CA GLU A 35 20.19 18.42 0.43
C GLU A 35 20.85 19.29 1.49
N GLU A 36 20.06 19.96 2.33
CA GLU A 36 20.57 20.71 3.47
C GLU A 36 21.32 19.82 4.45
N ARG A 37 20.80 18.62 4.75
CA ARG A 37 21.52 17.64 5.57
C ARG A 37 22.87 17.26 4.95
N LYS A 38 22.94 17.07 3.63
CA LYS A 38 24.21 16.78 2.94
C LYS A 38 25.18 17.95 3.05
N ARG A 39 24.73 19.17 2.75
CA ARG A 39 25.52 20.40 2.86
C ARG A 39 26.09 20.58 4.27
N TYR A 40 25.27 20.39 5.29
CA TYR A 40 25.69 20.48 6.69
C TYR A 40 26.75 19.41 7.04
N MET A 41 26.58 18.18 6.57
CA MET A 41 27.56 17.10 6.76
C MET A 41 28.88 17.34 6.03
N GLU A 42 28.86 17.90 4.83
CA GLU A 42 30.07 18.25 4.07
C GLU A 42 30.90 19.32 4.80
N GLU A 43 30.25 20.32 5.41
CA GLU A 43 30.92 21.37 6.18
C GLU A 43 31.46 20.85 7.53
N HIS A 44 30.66 20.07 8.26
CA HIS A 44 30.99 19.69 9.63
C HIS A 44 31.81 18.40 9.72
N CYS A 45 31.65 17.50 8.76
CA CYS A 45 32.34 16.21 8.70
C CYS A 45 32.83 15.93 7.26
N PRO A 46 33.80 16.71 6.76
CA PRO A 46 34.36 16.50 5.43
C PRO A 46 35.05 15.13 5.33
N PRO A 47 35.23 14.59 4.10
CA PRO A 47 35.97 13.37 3.88
C PRO A 47 37.36 13.41 4.55
N LEU A 48 37.72 12.32 5.23
CA LEU A 48 38.98 12.24 5.95
C LEU A 48 40.16 12.33 4.98
N SER A 49 41.05 13.28 5.24
CA SER A 49 42.36 13.36 4.60
C SER A 49 43.39 12.74 5.53
N MET A 50 44.02 11.64 5.09
CA MET A 50 45.02 10.93 5.87
C MET A 50 46.37 11.65 5.77
N PRO A 51 46.98 12.07 6.89
CA PRO A 51 48.30 12.68 6.89
C PRO A 51 49.38 11.69 6.42
N GLY A 52 50.48 12.22 5.87
CA GLY A 52 51.59 11.40 5.36
C GLY A 52 52.55 10.90 6.44
N SER A 53 52.59 11.56 7.61
CA SER A 53 53.51 11.20 8.70
C SER A 53 52.81 10.48 9.86
N MET A 54 53.57 9.65 10.57
CA MET A 54 53.08 8.91 11.74
C MET A 54 52.63 9.85 12.88
N GLN A 55 53.36 10.94 13.10
CA GLN A 55 53.06 11.90 14.17
C GLN A 55 51.74 12.63 13.90
N GLU A 56 51.57 13.16 12.68
CA GLU A 56 50.33 13.85 12.29
C GLU A 56 49.12 12.92 12.36
N LEU A 57 49.30 11.63 12.01
CA LEU A 57 48.24 10.64 12.12
C LEU A 57 47.82 10.40 13.57
N GLN A 58 48.78 10.28 14.49
CA GLN A 58 48.49 10.12 15.92
C GLN A 58 47.77 11.36 16.49
N ASP A 59 48.18 12.56 16.08
CA ASP A 59 47.54 13.81 16.49
C ASP A 59 46.11 13.93 15.94
N LEU A 60 45.88 13.50 14.70
CA LEU A 60 44.55 13.42 14.12
C LEU A 60 43.64 12.46 14.90
N CYS A 61 44.13 11.25 15.22
CA CYS A 61 43.37 10.28 16.00
C CYS A 61 42.97 10.81 17.38
N ARG A 62 43.90 11.49 18.08
CA ARG A 62 43.60 12.14 19.37
C ARG A 62 42.53 13.22 19.25
N LYS A 63 42.63 14.07 18.22
CA LYS A 63 41.64 15.14 17.95
C LYS A 63 40.26 14.55 17.62
N LEU A 64 40.19 13.52 16.79
CA LEU A 64 38.92 12.87 16.45
C LEU A 64 38.27 12.23 17.66
N HIS A 65 39.04 11.55 18.52
CA HIS A 65 38.51 10.97 19.75
C HIS A 65 37.89 12.02 20.67
N GLN A 66 38.60 13.12 20.94
CA GLN A 66 38.07 14.22 21.76
C GLN A 66 36.80 14.83 21.15
N ARG A 67 36.76 14.95 19.82
CA ARG A 67 35.59 15.47 19.12
C ARG A 67 34.39 14.54 19.21
N ILE A 68 34.60 13.21 19.20
CA ILE A 68 33.53 12.22 19.37
C ILE A 68 32.86 12.40 20.72
N ASP A 69 33.63 12.57 21.79
CA ASP A 69 33.10 12.75 23.15
C ASP A 69 32.18 13.98 23.21
N VAL A 70 32.63 15.12 22.68
CA VAL A 70 31.83 16.36 22.64
C VAL A 70 30.56 16.21 21.80
N VAL A 71 30.66 15.59 20.61
CA VAL A 71 29.51 15.41 19.72
C VAL A 71 28.49 14.42 20.31
N ASP A 72 28.92 13.39 21.04
CA ASP A 72 27.99 12.46 21.66
C ASP A 72 27.25 13.11 22.85
N ASP A 73 27.92 13.96 23.63
CA ASP A 73 27.28 14.77 24.66
C ASP A 73 26.22 15.70 24.06
N GLU A 74 26.55 16.43 22.99
CA GLU A 74 25.59 17.29 22.27
C GLU A 74 24.41 16.47 21.72
N ARG A 75 24.68 15.29 21.15
CA ARG A 75 23.66 14.37 20.64
C ARG A 75 22.73 13.90 21.76
N TYR A 76 23.28 13.58 22.93
CA TYR A 76 22.51 13.16 24.10
C TYR A 76 21.57 14.27 24.56
N ASP A 77 22.06 15.50 24.69
CA ASP A 77 21.25 16.65 25.09
C ASP A 77 20.12 16.94 24.09
N MET A 78 20.42 16.86 22.79
CA MET A 78 19.42 17.03 21.73
C MET A 78 18.37 15.93 21.76
N ALA A 79 18.77 14.67 21.94
CA ALA A 79 17.84 13.55 22.08
C ALA A 79 16.94 13.72 23.32
N SER A 80 17.50 14.19 24.44
CA SER A 80 16.74 14.45 25.67
C SER A 80 15.71 15.57 25.49
N LYS A 81 16.05 16.64 24.76
CA LYS A 81 15.11 17.71 24.39
C LYS A 81 13.97 17.19 23.51
N VAL A 82 14.28 16.42 22.46
CA VAL A 82 13.26 15.79 21.59
C VAL A 82 12.34 14.88 22.41
N GLY A 83 12.89 14.03 23.28
CA GLY A 83 12.09 13.17 24.14
C GLY A 83 11.18 13.90 25.12
N LYS A 84 11.55 15.10 25.58
CA LYS A 84 10.65 15.97 26.37
C LYS A 84 9.51 16.53 25.51
N CYS A 85 9.81 17.01 24.32
CA CYS A 85 8.81 17.50 23.37
C CYS A 85 7.82 16.40 22.97
N ASP A 86 8.29 15.18 22.72
CA ASP A 86 7.45 14.04 22.34
C ASP A 86 6.45 13.69 23.46
N LYS A 87 6.92 13.66 24.72
CA LYS A 87 6.05 13.45 25.89
C LYS A 87 5.00 14.54 26.01
N GLU A 88 5.38 15.80 25.84
CA GLU A 88 4.43 16.91 25.87
C GLU A 88 3.38 16.80 24.75
N ILE A 89 3.79 16.43 23.54
CA ILE A 89 2.88 16.19 22.41
C ILE A 89 1.91 15.05 22.73
N GLU A 90 2.37 13.97 23.36
CA GLU A 90 1.52 12.84 23.75
C GLU A 90 0.51 13.23 24.82
N ASP A 91 0.94 13.95 25.87
CA ASP A 91 0.06 14.49 26.90
C ASP A 91 -1.01 15.42 26.30
N LEU A 92 -0.62 16.29 25.37
CA LEU A 92 -1.54 17.18 24.67
C LEU A 92 -2.51 16.40 23.78
N LYS A 93 -2.06 15.36 23.08
CA LYS A 93 -2.93 14.48 22.29
C LYS A 93 -3.99 13.80 23.16
N ILE A 94 -3.61 13.30 24.34
CA ILE A 94 -4.54 12.69 25.31
C ILE A 94 -5.57 13.73 25.78
N LYS A 95 -5.12 14.93 26.19
CA LYS A 95 -6.03 16.02 26.59
C LYS A 95 -7.01 16.38 25.47
N VAL A 96 -6.56 16.45 24.22
CA VAL A 96 -7.43 16.72 23.06
C VAL A 96 -8.46 15.59 22.87
N GLN A 97 -8.09 14.33 23.09
CA GLN A 97 -9.03 13.21 23.01
C GLN A 97 -10.07 13.27 24.13
N ASP A 98 -9.66 13.56 25.35
CA ASP A 98 -10.56 13.69 26.50
C ASP A 98 -11.55 14.85 26.30
N LEU A 99 -11.08 16.00 25.80
CA LEU A 99 -11.92 17.16 25.46
C LEU A 99 -12.91 16.86 24.33
N LYS A 100 -12.50 16.08 23.31
CA LYS A 100 -13.40 15.63 22.23
C LYS A 100 -14.40 14.57 22.70
N GLY A 101 -14.25 14.07 23.93
CA GLY A 101 -15.03 12.99 24.51
C GLY A 101 -14.44 11.63 24.13
N LYS A 102 -13.87 10.92 25.13
CA LYS A 102 -13.32 9.55 25.01
C LYS A 102 -14.27 8.57 24.31
N PHE A 103 -15.57 8.80 24.46
CA PHE A 103 -16.62 8.18 23.67
C PHE A 103 -17.26 9.26 22.81
N GLN A 104 -16.98 9.29 21.50
CA GLN A 104 -17.88 10.01 20.60
C GLN A 104 -19.25 9.38 20.78
N LYS A 105 -20.17 10.09 21.43
CA LYS A 105 -21.56 9.67 21.54
C LYS A 105 -22.02 9.40 20.10
N PRO A 106 -22.36 8.15 19.73
CA PRO A 106 -22.79 7.87 18.37
C PRO A 106 -23.97 8.80 18.10
N VAL A 107 -23.77 9.76 17.18
CA VAL A 107 -24.84 10.70 16.84
C VAL A 107 -26.01 9.83 16.39
N LEU A 108 -27.18 10.01 16.99
CA LEU A 108 -28.39 9.29 16.60
C LEU A 108 -28.68 9.65 15.13
N ARG A 109 -28.16 8.83 14.21
CA ARG A 109 -28.39 9.02 12.78
C ARG A 109 -29.79 8.51 12.51
N LYS A 110 -30.65 9.39 11.97
CA LYS A 110 -31.92 8.96 11.38
C LYS A 110 -31.61 8.15 10.13
N VAL A 111 -31.39 6.84 10.31
CA VAL A 111 -31.18 5.89 9.22
C VAL A 111 -32.49 5.82 8.45
N ARG A 112 -32.52 6.42 7.26
CA ARG A 112 -33.60 6.18 6.29
C ARG A 112 -33.30 4.84 5.60
N MET A 113 -34.35 4.17 5.12
CA MET A 113 -34.18 2.91 4.38
C MET A 113 -33.12 3.07 3.29
N SER A 114 -32.17 2.12 3.23
CA SER A 114 -31.12 2.13 2.21
C SER A 114 -31.72 2.01 0.80
N ALA A 115 -31.00 2.49 -0.20
CA ALA A 115 -31.43 2.35 -1.60
C ALA A 115 -31.70 0.87 -1.94
N ASP A 116 -30.86 -0.05 -1.46
CA ASP A 116 -31.06 -1.50 -1.62
C ASP A 116 -32.32 -2.01 -0.92
N ALA A 117 -32.62 -1.53 0.29
CA ALA A 117 -33.84 -1.92 1.00
C ALA A 117 -35.10 -1.38 0.32
N MET A 118 -35.04 -0.15 -0.21
CA MET A 118 -36.13 0.45 -0.98
C MET A 118 -36.32 -0.25 -2.33
N LEU A 119 -35.24 -0.55 -3.06
CA LEU A 119 -35.29 -1.24 -4.34
C LEU A 119 -35.79 -2.69 -4.18
N LYS A 120 -35.35 -3.40 -3.15
CA LYS A 120 -35.86 -4.75 -2.84
C LYS A 120 -37.35 -4.74 -2.48
N ALA A 121 -37.82 -3.70 -1.78
CA ALA A 121 -39.23 -3.55 -1.43
C ALA A 121 -40.11 -3.17 -2.64
N LEU A 122 -39.62 -2.33 -3.54
CA LEU A 122 -40.37 -1.85 -4.71
C LEU A 122 -40.32 -2.82 -5.91
N LEU A 123 -39.19 -3.51 -6.13
CA LEU A 123 -38.94 -4.31 -7.34
C LEU A 123 -38.84 -5.82 -7.05
N GLY A 124 -39.02 -6.22 -5.79
CA GLY A 124 -39.00 -7.62 -5.36
C GLY A 124 -37.70 -8.35 -5.70
N SER A 125 -37.80 -9.66 -5.96
CA SER A 125 -36.63 -10.52 -6.22
C SER A 125 -35.90 -10.25 -7.53
N LYS A 126 -36.46 -9.43 -8.44
CA LYS A 126 -35.95 -9.31 -9.82
C LYS A 126 -34.69 -8.44 -9.93
N HIS A 127 -34.43 -7.57 -8.95
CA HIS A 127 -33.27 -6.67 -8.92
C HIS A 127 -32.50 -6.76 -7.60
N LYS A 128 -32.11 -7.96 -7.19
CA LYS A 128 -31.17 -8.15 -6.07
C LYS A 128 -29.73 -7.95 -6.54
N VAL A 129 -29.38 -6.72 -6.92
CA VAL A 129 -27.99 -6.35 -7.17
C VAL A 129 -27.37 -6.03 -5.82
N ASN A 130 -26.58 -6.95 -5.28
CA ASN A 130 -25.80 -6.65 -4.09
C ASN A 130 -24.69 -5.68 -4.50
N MET A 131 -24.80 -4.40 -4.09
CA MET A 131 -23.78 -3.38 -4.37
C MET A 131 -22.52 -3.54 -3.48
N ASP A 132 -22.34 -4.71 -2.84
CA ASP A 132 -21.08 -5.09 -2.23
C ASP A 132 -19.97 -5.09 -3.29
N LEU A 133 -18.99 -4.19 -3.11
CA LEU A 133 -17.77 -4.09 -3.93
C LEU A 133 -17.07 -5.46 -4.09
N ARG A 134 -17.27 -6.36 -3.12
CA ARG A 134 -16.70 -7.71 -3.06
C ARG A 134 -17.38 -8.71 -3.99
N ALA A 135 -18.67 -8.53 -4.31
CA ALA A 135 -19.41 -9.44 -5.18
C ALA A 135 -19.00 -9.33 -6.66
N ASN A 136 -18.41 -8.19 -7.06
CA ASN A 136 -17.91 -7.96 -8.43
C ASN A 136 -16.43 -8.35 -8.63
N LEU A 137 -15.72 -8.75 -7.57
CA LEU A 137 -14.35 -9.23 -7.67
C LEU A 137 -14.39 -10.75 -7.94
N LYS A 138 -13.71 -11.22 -9.00
CA LYS A 138 -13.59 -12.65 -9.30
C LYS A 138 -12.90 -13.37 -8.12
N GLN A 139 -13.64 -14.20 -7.41
CA GLN A 139 -13.10 -15.14 -6.44
C GLN A 139 -12.31 -16.22 -7.20
N VAL A 140 -10.99 -16.28 -7.03
CA VAL A 140 -10.19 -17.40 -7.56
C VAL A 140 -10.65 -18.65 -6.83
N LYS A 141 -11.44 -19.48 -7.51
CA LYS A 141 -11.89 -20.78 -6.98
C LYS A 141 -10.67 -21.69 -6.85
N LYS A 142 -10.18 -21.85 -5.62
CA LYS A 142 -9.34 -22.98 -5.24
C LYS A 142 -10.25 -24.06 -4.64
N GLU A 143 -11.09 -24.68 -5.46
CA GLU A 143 -11.73 -25.95 -5.10
C GLU A 143 -11.80 -26.85 -6.34
N VAL A 144 -11.16 -28.00 -6.15
CA VAL A 144 -11.18 -29.20 -6.96
C VAL A 144 -12.63 -29.55 -7.27
N LYS A 145 -13.01 -29.48 -8.55
CA LYS A 145 -14.20 -30.14 -9.05
C LYS A 145 -13.79 -30.94 -10.27
N GLU A 146 -13.97 -32.25 -10.16
CA GLU A 146 -13.88 -33.23 -11.24
C GLU A 146 -14.74 -32.81 -12.44
N GLU A 147 -14.42 -33.42 -13.58
CA GLU A 147 -15.06 -33.28 -14.90
C GLU A 147 -14.58 -32.10 -15.75
N ASP A 148 -13.39 -32.28 -16.32
CA ASP A 148 -13.18 -32.32 -17.78
C ASP A 148 -11.72 -32.73 -18.04
N LYS A 149 -11.43 -34.03 -17.90
CA LYS A 149 -10.12 -34.62 -18.22
C LYS A 149 -10.07 -35.27 -19.62
N ASP A 150 -11.02 -34.96 -20.50
CA ASP A 150 -11.05 -35.48 -21.88
C ASP A 150 -10.82 -34.40 -22.95
N ALA A 151 -10.42 -33.18 -22.56
CA ALA A 151 -10.14 -32.08 -23.49
C ALA A 151 -8.65 -31.68 -23.60
N VAL A 152 -7.74 -32.54 -23.14
CA VAL A 152 -6.29 -32.42 -23.40
C VAL A 152 -5.83 -33.73 -24.04
N GLY A 153 -5.57 -33.68 -25.34
CA GLY A 153 -5.32 -34.84 -26.19
C GLY A 153 -4.23 -35.80 -25.70
N ASP A 154 -4.56 -37.09 -25.69
CA ASP A 154 -3.61 -38.20 -25.54
C ASP A 154 -2.76 -38.29 -26.82
N TRP A 155 -1.61 -37.60 -26.83
CA TRP A 155 -0.67 -37.58 -27.96
C TRP A 155 0.29 -38.77 -28.01
N ARG A 156 0.00 -39.88 -27.32
CA ARG A 156 0.75 -41.13 -27.50
C ARG A 156 -0.12 -42.36 -27.24
N LYS A 157 -0.62 -42.99 -28.31
CA LYS A 157 -0.90 -44.44 -28.26
C LYS A 157 -0.66 -45.13 -29.60
N ASN A 158 0.52 -45.74 -29.64
CA ASN A 158 0.83 -47.05 -30.21
C ASN A 158 0.51 -47.26 -31.70
N ILE A 159 1.51 -46.98 -32.55
CA ILE A 159 1.70 -47.76 -33.78
C ILE A 159 2.17 -49.14 -33.31
N GLU A 160 1.22 -50.05 -33.17
CA GLU A 160 1.50 -51.47 -33.01
C GLU A 160 1.22 -52.15 -34.35
N ASP A 161 2.31 -52.59 -34.96
CA ASP A 161 2.39 -53.29 -36.22
C ASP A 161 1.37 -54.42 -36.31
N LYS A 162 0.43 -54.32 -37.26
CA LYS A 162 -0.25 -55.52 -37.79
C LYS A 162 0.65 -56.24 -38.79
N ALA A 163 1.85 -56.59 -38.34
CA ALA A 163 2.51 -57.78 -38.83
C ALA A 163 1.60 -58.97 -38.50
N GLY A 164 1.08 -59.65 -39.54
CA GLY A 164 0.46 -60.97 -39.36
C GLY A 164 -1.08 -61.06 -39.38
N MET A 165 -1.79 -60.28 -40.19
CA MET A 165 -3.14 -60.69 -40.65
C MET A 165 -3.13 -61.07 -42.13
N ASP A 166 -2.36 -62.12 -42.41
CA ASP A 166 -2.46 -62.91 -43.63
C ASP A 166 -3.68 -63.84 -43.52
N GLY A 167 -4.79 -63.44 -44.14
CA GLY A 167 -6.04 -64.21 -44.10
C GLY A 167 -7.26 -63.40 -44.56
N ARG A 168 -7.88 -63.85 -45.66
CA ARG A 168 -9.07 -63.24 -46.28
C ARG A 168 -10.20 -63.01 -45.27
N LYS A 169 -10.45 -61.76 -44.90
CA LYS A 169 -11.66 -61.39 -44.16
C LYS A 169 -12.86 -61.47 -45.10
N LYS A 170 -13.78 -62.38 -44.79
CA LYS A 170 -15.09 -62.54 -45.45
C LYS A 170 -15.90 -61.26 -45.25
N MET A 171 -16.16 -60.56 -46.36
CA MET A 171 -17.23 -59.56 -46.45
C MET A 171 -18.54 -60.31 -46.73
N PHE A 172 -19.60 -60.00 -45.99
CA PHE A 172 -20.96 -60.28 -46.43
C PHE A 172 -21.69 -58.95 -46.51
N GLU A 173 -22.00 -58.55 -47.73
CA GLU A 173 -22.90 -57.44 -48.06
C GLU A 173 -24.34 -57.94 -47.93
N SER A 174 -25.21 -57.13 -47.35
CA SER A 174 -26.65 -57.28 -47.50
C SER A 174 -27.26 -55.89 -47.67
N GLU A 175 -27.33 -55.45 -48.92
CA GLU A 175 -28.31 -54.46 -49.39
C GLU A 175 -29.70 -55.11 -49.38
N ALA A 176 -30.69 -54.35 -48.90
CA ALA A 176 -32.08 -54.38 -49.33
C ALA A 176 -32.62 -52.95 -49.26
#